data_AF-A0A0M3JHX6-F1
#
_entry.id   AF-A0A0M3JHX6-F1
#
_cell.length_a   1.000
_cell.length_b   1.000
_cell.length_c   1.000
_cell.angle_alpha   90.00
_cell.angle_beta   90.00
_cell.angle_gamma   90.00
#
_symmetry.space_group_name_H-M   'P 1'
#
loop_
_entity.id
_entity.type
_entity.pdbx_description
1 polymer ?
#
loop_
_entity_poly.entity_id
_entity_poly.type
_entity_poly.pdbx_seq_one_letter_code
_entity_poly.pdbx_strand_id
1 'polypeptide(L)'
;MYRSDQGSVILRRIDMLPELLSGNLCSLRENEERFAFSVIWQLNADADIIKVKFHKSIIESKAALTYEMAQKRIDDKSLNDEVTKSLRNLMVLSRKLKAKRMAKGALTLASSEIRFNIDSETRDPINV
;
A
#
# COMPACT_ATOMS: atom_id res chain seq x y z
N MET A 1 1.30 1.89 29.83
CA MET A 1 1.85 2.89 28.90
C MET A 1 1.23 2.60 27.53
N TYR A 2 0.18 3.32 27.14
CA TYR A 2 -0.44 3.17 25.82
C TYR A 2 0.41 3.92 24.79
N ARG A 3 0.76 3.27 23.68
CA ARG A 3 1.52 3.88 22.59
C ARG A 3 0.58 4.36 21.49
N SER A 4 0.85 5.55 20.96
CA SER A 4 0.06 6.21 19.92
C SER A 4 0.53 5.91 18.49
N ASP A 5 1.78 5.47 18.31
CA ASP A 5 2.47 5.34 17.00
C ASP A 5 3.44 4.13 16.93
N GLN A 6 3.62 3.57 15.71
CA GLN A 6 4.54 2.45 15.44
C GLN A 6 5.93 3.01 15.12
N GLY A 7 6.96 2.52 15.81
CA GLY A 7 8.35 2.89 15.57
C GLY A 7 9.19 1.70 15.09
N SER A 8 10.05 1.93 14.11
CA SER A 8 11.09 0.97 13.69
C SER A 8 12.45 1.42 14.19
N VAL A 9 13.06 0.63 15.07
CA VAL A 9 14.50 0.72 15.40
C VAL A 9 15.22 -0.29 14.51
N ILE A 10 16.47 0.01 14.12
CA ILE A 10 17.28 -0.74 13.14
C ILE A 10 17.23 -2.27 13.32
N LEU A 11 17.03 -2.77 14.55
CA LEU A 11 16.98 -4.20 14.86
C LEU A 11 15.63 -4.71 15.39
N ARG A 12 14.64 -3.83 15.61
CA ARG A 12 13.34 -4.24 16.18
C ARG A 12 12.22 -3.29 15.79
N ARG A 13 11.14 -3.87 15.24
CA ARG A 13 9.85 -3.20 15.12
C ARG A 13 9.18 -3.19 16.49
N ILE A 14 8.80 -2.01 16.96
CA ILE A 14 8.04 -1.86 18.19
C ILE A 14 6.58 -1.61 17.79
N ASP A 15 5.77 -2.65 17.90
CA ASP A 15 4.37 -2.57 17.50
C ASP A 15 3.51 -1.78 18.50
N MET A 16 2.59 -0.98 17.95
CA MET A 16 1.53 -0.32 18.72
C MET A 16 0.51 -1.31 19.26
N LEU A 17 0.20 -2.32 18.45
CA LEU A 17 -0.80 -3.32 18.74
C LEU A 17 -0.10 -4.64 19.10
N PRO A 18 -0.74 -5.48 19.94
CA PRO A 18 -0.32 -6.85 20.13
C PRO A 18 -0.09 -7.58 18.80
N GLU A 19 0.93 -8.43 18.75
CA GLU A 19 1.33 -9.16 17.54
C GLU A 19 0.18 -9.97 16.92
N LEU A 20 -0.70 -10.53 17.76
CA LEU A 20 -1.90 -11.24 17.32
C LEU A 20 -2.84 -10.33 16.50
N LEU A 21 -2.95 -9.05 16.87
CA LEU A 21 -3.77 -8.08 16.14
C LEU A 21 -3.04 -7.55 14.91
N SER A 22 -1.80 -7.06 15.05
CA SER A 22 -1.05 -6.44 13.95
C SER A 22 -0.61 -7.44 12.88
N GLY A 23 -0.09 -8.60 13.28
CA GLY A 23 0.52 -9.58 12.39
C GLY A 23 -0.46 -10.60 11.80
N ASN A 24 -1.63 -10.76 12.40
CA ASN A 24 -2.59 -11.81 12.01
C ASN A 24 -4.01 -11.28 11.76
N LEU A 25 -4.73 -10.86 12.81
CA LEU A 25 -6.16 -10.60 12.71
C LEU A 25 -6.52 -9.36 11.87
N CYS A 26 -5.72 -8.30 11.96
CA CYS A 26 -5.95 -7.07 11.20
C CYS A 26 -5.13 -7.00 9.89
N SER A 27 -4.22 -7.94 9.65
CA SER A 27 -3.47 -8.02 8.41
C SER A 27 -4.34 -8.57 7.29
N LEU A 28 -4.40 -7.86 6.17
CA LEU A 28 -5.13 -8.29 4.96
C LEU A 28 -4.29 -9.30 4.17
N ARG A 29 -4.31 -10.55 4.63
CA ARG A 29 -3.58 -11.66 3.99
C ARG A 29 -4.25 -12.09 2.69
N GLU A 30 -3.43 -12.60 1.79
CA GLU A 30 -3.89 -13.12 0.51
C GLU A 30 -4.74 -14.37 0.70
N ASN A 31 -5.85 -14.47 -0.05
CA ASN A 31 -6.80 -15.59 -0.06
C ASN A 31 -7.40 -15.93 1.33
N GLU A 32 -7.48 -14.94 2.22
CA GLU A 32 -8.15 -15.08 3.51
C GLU A 32 -9.23 -13.99 3.69
N GLU A 33 -10.40 -14.39 4.18
CA GLU A 33 -11.45 -13.43 4.55
C GLU A 33 -11.04 -12.60 5.78
N ARG A 34 -11.23 -11.28 5.68
CA ARG A 34 -10.88 -10.31 6.70
C ARG A 34 -11.92 -9.20 6.80
N PHE A 35 -12.18 -8.75 8.03
CA PHE A 35 -12.96 -7.54 8.25
C PHE A 35 -12.16 -6.31 7.80
N ALA A 36 -12.83 -5.41 7.09
CA ALA A 36 -12.28 -4.14 6.63
C ALA A 36 -13.31 -3.02 6.76
N PHE A 37 -12.82 -1.79 6.85
CA PHE A 37 -13.64 -0.61 6.63
C PHE A 37 -13.34 -0.08 5.22
N SER A 38 -14.32 -0.19 4.32
CA SER A 38 -14.15 0.12 2.90
C SER A 38 -14.63 1.53 2.56
N VAL A 39 -13.79 2.25 1.82
CA VAL A 39 -14.14 3.53 1.17
C VAL A 39 -14.24 3.30 -0.32
N ILE A 40 -15.45 3.43 -0.88
CA ILE A 40 -15.72 3.17 -2.30
C ILE A 40 -15.97 4.51 -3.00
N TRP A 41 -15.11 4.82 -3.97
CA TRP A 41 -15.24 6.02 -4.82
C TRP A 41 -15.81 5.67 -6.18
N GLN A 42 -16.78 6.48 -6.62
CA GLN A 42 -17.19 6.54 -8.01
C GLN A 42 -16.50 7.74 -8.64
N LEU A 43 -15.63 7.49 -9.61
CA LEU A 43 -14.86 8.50 -10.32
C LEU A 43 -15.33 8.59 -11.77
N ASN A 44 -15.29 9.79 -12.37
CA ASN A 44 -15.41 9.94 -13.81
C ASN A 44 -14.07 9.59 -14.51
N ALA A 45 -14.06 9.65 -15.85
CA ALA A 45 -12.86 9.39 -16.64
C ALA A 45 -11.69 10.33 -16.27
N ASP A 46 -11.97 11.56 -15.83
CA ASP A 46 -10.97 12.57 -15.44
C ASP A 46 -10.50 12.44 -13.98
N ALA A 47 -10.89 11.38 -13.29
CA ALA A 47 -10.60 11.14 -11.87
C ALA A 47 -11.20 12.21 -10.93
N ASP A 48 -12.30 12.86 -11.32
CA ASP A 48 -13.14 13.63 -10.41
C ASP A 48 -14.10 12.72 -9.67
N ILE A 49 -14.30 13.04 -8.39
CA ILE A 49 -15.16 12.27 -7.48
C ILE A 49 -16.62 12.64 -7.75
N ILE A 50 -17.39 11.65 -8.19
CA ILE A 50 -18.85 11.76 -8.36
C ILE A 50 -19.55 11.41 -7.05
N LYS A 51 -19.11 10.33 -6.39
CA LYS A 51 -19.74 9.81 -5.17
C LYS A 51 -18.74 9.09 -4.29
N VAL A 52 -18.94 9.18 -2.98
CA VAL A 52 -18.19 8.43 -1.97
C VAL A 52 -19.18 7.64 -1.11
N LYS A 53 -18.83 6.38 -0.80
CA LYS A 53 -19.57 5.56 0.16
C LYS A 53 -18.61 4.92 1.17
N PHE A 54 -19.09 4.76 2.40
CA PHE A 54 -18.34 4.19 3.51
C PHE A 54 -19.10 3.00 4.07
N HIS A 55 -18.42 1.86 4.25
CA HIS A 55 -19.05 0.64 4.74
C HIS A 55 -18.11 -0.15 5.65
N LYS A 56 -18.68 -0.85 6.63
CA LYS A 56 -18.03 -2.03 7.21
C LYS A 56 -18.23 -3.20 6.25
N SER A 57 -17.20 -3.98 6.01
CA SER A 57 -17.17 -5.01 4.97
C SER A 57 -16.34 -6.22 5.39
N ILE A 58 -16.58 -7.36 4.74
CA ILE A 58 -15.68 -8.51 4.71
C ILE A 58 -15.07 -8.54 3.30
N ILE A 59 -13.75 -8.71 3.22
CA ILE A 59 -13.01 -8.77 1.95
C ILE A 59 -12.07 -9.98 1.95
N GLU A 60 -11.69 -10.43 0.76
CA GLU A 60 -10.64 -11.42 0.55
C GLU A 60 -9.64 -10.84 -0.46
N SER A 61 -8.38 -10.65 -0.05
CA SER A 61 -7.35 -10.09 -0.94
C SER A 61 -6.90 -11.14 -1.95
N LYS A 62 -6.95 -10.82 -3.25
CA LYS A 62 -6.55 -11.77 -4.31
C LYS A 62 -5.05 -11.86 -4.56
N ALA A 63 -4.26 -10.91 -4.05
CA ALA A 63 -2.81 -10.93 -4.22
C ALA A 63 -2.12 -10.01 -3.19
N ALA A 64 -1.03 -10.48 -2.60
CA ALA A 64 -0.07 -9.66 -1.87
C ALA A 64 1.16 -9.40 -2.76
N LEU A 65 1.29 -8.18 -3.29
CA LEU A 65 2.32 -7.85 -4.28
C LEU A 65 3.39 -6.93 -3.70
N THR A 66 4.66 -7.22 -4.00
CA THR A 66 5.75 -6.25 -3.86
C THR A 66 5.65 -5.19 -4.94
N TYR A 67 6.31 -4.04 -4.74
CA TYR A 67 6.36 -2.99 -5.77
C TYR A 67 6.94 -3.48 -7.10
N GLU A 68 7.98 -4.30 -7.04
CA GLU A 68 8.60 -4.88 -8.24
C GLU A 68 7.65 -5.83 -8.97
N MET A 69 6.96 -6.71 -8.23
CA MET A 69 5.96 -7.61 -8.82
C MET A 69 4.80 -6.84 -9.46
N ALA A 70 4.29 -5.81 -8.79
CA ALA A 70 3.23 -4.97 -9.30
C ALA A 70 3.66 -4.22 -10.58
N GLN A 71 4.88 -3.68 -10.59
CA GLN A 71 5.42 -2.96 -11.76
C GLN A 71 5.61 -3.91 -12.95
N LYS A 72 6.21 -5.09 -12.73
CA LYS A 72 6.34 -6.13 -13.76
C LYS A 72 5.00 -6.50 -14.39
N ARG A 73 3.95 -6.67 -13.58
CA ARG A 73 2.59 -6.95 -14.09
C ARG A 73 2.00 -5.79 -14.90
N ILE A 74 2.19 -4.56 -14.44
CA ILE A 74 1.72 -3.37 -15.16
C ILE A 74 2.35 -3.31 -16.56
N ASP A 75 3.64 -3.59 -16.66
CA ASP A 75 4.43 -3.47 -17.89
C ASP A 75 4.23 -4.64 -18.87
N ASP A 76 3.96 -5.84 -18.38
CA ASP A 76 3.76 -7.03 -19.21
C ASP A 76 2.37 -7.04 -19.89
N LYS A 77 2.32 -6.57 -21.14
CA LYS A 77 1.09 -6.49 -21.95
C LYS A 77 0.40 -7.83 -22.22
N SER A 78 1.08 -8.96 -22.05
CA SER A 78 0.48 -10.28 -22.24
C SER A 78 -0.48 -10.65 -21.09
N LEU A 79 -0.23 -10.14 -19.89
CA LEU A 79 -1.07 -10.37 -18.71
C LEU A 79 -2.35 -9.54 -18.77
N ASN A 80 -3.48 -10.23 -18.65
CA ASN A 80 -4.82 -9.67 -18.82
C ASN A 80 -5.83 -10.15 -17.77
N ASP A 81 -5.35 -10.69 -16.65
CA ASP A 81 -6.18 -11.02 -15.49
C ASP A 81 -6.76 -9.76 -14.82
N GLU A 82 -7.76 -9.95 -13.96
CA GLU A 82 -8.48 -8.86 -13.32
C GLU A 82 -7.60 -7.99 -12.43
N VAL A 83 -6.62 -8.58 -11.72
CA VAL A 83 -5.70 -7.84 -10.86
C VAL A 83 -4.82 -6.95 -11.72
N THR A 84 -4.26 -7.48 -12.80
CA THR A 84 -3.41 -6.73 -13.72
C THR A 84 -4.17 -5.59 -14.41
N LYS A 85 -5.39 -5.82 -14.89
CA LYS A 85 -6.25 -4.76 -15.46
C LYS A 85 -6.56 -3.68 -14.43
N SER A 86 -6.88 -4.07 -13.19
CA SER A 86 -7.15 -3.14 -12.09
C SER A 86 -5.93 -2.29 -11.75
N LEU A 87 -4.73 -2.90 -11.68
CA LEU A 87 -3.48 -2.17 -11.44
C LEU A 87 -3.20 -1.13 -12.52
N ARG A 88 -3.39 -1.48 -13.81
CA ARG A 88 -3.22 -0.52 -14.92
C ARG A 88 -4.21 0.64 -14.83
N ASN A 89 -5.48 0.36 -14.51
CA ASN A 89 -6.49 1.39 -14.32
C ASN A 89 -6.15 2.31 -13.13
N LEU A 90 -5.72 1.73 -12.01
CA LEU A 90 -5.25 2.48 -10.83
C LEU A 90 -4.01 3.33 -11.18
N MET A 91 -3.09 2.83 -12.01
CA MET A 91 -1.93 3.59 -12.47
C MET A 91 -2.37 4.83 -13.27
N VAL A 92 -3.31 4.68 -14.22
CA VAL A 92 -3.86 5.80 -15.00
C VAL A 92 -4.52 6.83 -14.07
N LEU A 93 -5.36 6.39 -13.14
CA LEU A 93 -6.01 7.28 -12.16
C LEU A 93 -5.00 7.98 -11.27
N SER A 94 -3.98 7.27 -10.77
CA SER A 94 -2.94 7.83 -9.89
C SER A 94 -2.18 8.97 -10.57
N ARG A 95 -1.90 8.86 -11.88
CA ARG A 95 -1.24 9.93 -12.66
C ARG A 95 -2.11 11.17 -12.75
N LYS A 96 -3.41 11.01 -13.02
CA LYS A 96 -4.38 12.13 -13.07
C LYS A 96 -4.50 12.82 -11.70
N LEU A 97 -4.65 12.03 -10.64
CA LEU A 97 -4.74 12.54 -9.27
C LEU A 97 -3.46 13.25 -8.83
N LYS A 98 -2.29 12.70 -9.17
CA LYS A 98 -0.99 13.35 -8.90
C LYS A 98 -0.88 14.69 -9.63
N ALA A 99 -1.23 14.74 -10.93
CA ALA A 99 -1.20 15.98 -11.70
C ALA A 99 -2.13 17.05 -11.08
N LYS A 100 -3.36 16.69 -10.73
CA LYS A 100 -4.31 17.58 -10.05
C LYS A 100 -3.79 18.05 -8.69
N ARG A 101 -3.17 17.17 -7.91
CA ARG A 101 -2.56 17.50 -6.62
C ARG A 101 -1.43 18.53 -6.77
N MET A 102 -0.57 18.38 -7.79
CA MET A 102 0.51 19.33 -8.08
C MET A 102 -0.03 20.67 -8.59
N ALA A 103 -1.02 20.66 -9.48
CA ALA A 103 -1.67 21.88 -9.97
C ALA A 103 -2.34 22.69 -8.84
N LYS A 104 -2.82 22.01 -7.79
CA LYS A 104 -3.35 22.64 -6.57
C LYS A 104 -2.28 23.16 -5.59
N GLY A 105 -1.00 23.13 -5.97
CA GLY A 105 0.09 23.70 -5.18
C GLY A 105 0.61 22.80 -4.07
N ALA A 106 0.37 21.48 -4.12
CA ALA A 106 0.92 20.60 -3.10
C ALA A 106 2.45 20.54 -3.18
N LEU A 107 3.09 20.69 -2.02
CA LEU A 107 4.53 20.55 -1.91
C LEU A 107 4.93 19.07 -1.97
N THR A 108 6.02 18.78 -2.68
CA THR A 108 6.68 17.48 -2.61
C THR A 108 7.95 17.67 -1.80
N LEU A 109 7.86 17.42 -0.49
CA LEU A 109 9.01 17.44 0.41
C LEU A 109 9.69 16.08 0.29
N ALA A 110 10.84 16.03 -0.37
CA ALA A 110 11.68 14.84 -0.35
C ALA A 110 12.44 14.81 0.98
N SER A 111 12.07 13.89 1.87
CA SER A 111 12.95 13.47 2.96
C SER A 111 13.77 12.30 2.43
N SER A 112 15.09 12.36 2.55
CA SER A 112 15.96 11.23 2.25
C SER A 112 15.80 10.19 3.36
N GLU A 113 14.94 9.20 3.15
CA GLU A 113 14.91 8.01 4.00
C GLU A 113 16.07 7.08 3.61
N ILE A 114 17.04 6.89 4.51
CA ILE A 114 18.12 5.92 4.34
C ILE A 114 17.57 4.53 4.71
N ARG A 115 17.74 3.55 3.82
CA ARG A 115 17.33 2.16 4.06
C ARG A 115 18.57 1.28 4.10
N PHE A 116 18.87 0.73 5.27
CA PHE A 116 19.97 -0.21 5.43
C PHE A 116 19.53 -1.64 5.07
N ASN A 117 20.27 -2.30 4.20
CA ASN A 117 20.14 -3.76 4.03
C ASN A 117 21.04 -4.45 5.05
N ILE A 118 20.44 -5.21 5.96
CA ILE A 118 21.15 -5.90 7.05
C ILE A 118 21.31 -7.38 6.66
N ASP A 119 22.51 -7.93 6.85
CA ASP A 119 22.80 -9.34 6.65
C ASP A 119 21.99 -10.21 7.62
N SER A 120 21.34 -11.25 7.09
CA SER A 120 20.54 -12.19 7.87
C SER A 120 21.36 -13.04 8.85
N GLU A 121 22.65 -13.27 8.59
CA GLU A 121 23.50 -14.13 9.44
C GLU A 121 24.29 -13.34 10.48
N THR A 122 24.92 -12.23 10.08
CA THR A 122 25.81 -11.43 10.95
C THR A 122 25.11 -10.26 11.64
N ARG A 123 23.92 -9.86 11.14
CA ARG A 123 23.19 -8.64 11.54
C ARG A 123 23.97 -7.34 11.28
N ASP A 124 24.99 -7.39 10.44
CA ASP A 124 25.75 -6.23 10.01
C ASP A 124 25.13 -5.57 8.77
N PRO A 125 25.14 -4.23 8.67
CA PRO A 125 24.64 -3.53 7.49
C PRO A 125 25.57 -3.75 6.28
N ILE A 126 25.03 -4.32 5.21
CA ILE A 126 25.76 -4.64 3.97
C ILE A 126 25.90 -3.42 3.05
N ASN A 127 24.95 -2.46 3.10
CA ASN A 127 25.01 -1.21 2.33
C ASN A 127 24.08 -0.11 2.88
N VAL A 128 24.44 1.16 2.59
CA VAL A 128 23.70 2.40 2.91
C VAL A 128 22.96 2.92 1.68
#